data_AF-G5AXM4-F1
#
_entry.id   AF-G5AXM4-F1
#
_cell.length_a   1.000
_cell.length_b   1.000
_cell.length_c   1.000
_cell.angle_alpha   90.00
_cell.angle_beta   90.00
_cell.angle_gamma   90.00
#
_symmetry.space_group_name_H-M   'P 1'
#
loop_
_entity.id
_entity.type
_entity.pdbx_description
1 polymer ?
#
loop_
_entity_poly.entity_id
_entity_poly.type
_entity_poly.pdbx_seq_one_letter_code
_entity_poly.pdbx_strand_id
1 'polypeptide(L)'
;MEKLKTLFLAVQVQNEEGKCEVTEVSKLDGEASINNRKGKLIFFYEWSIKLNWTGTSKSGVQYKGHVEIPNLSDITFTFIDKNGETELCMEGRGIPAPEEEQTWQGWERYYFEGIKQTFGYGACLF
;
A
#
# COMPACT_ATOMS: atom_id res chain seq x y z
N MET A 1 5.34 -3.89 -17.41
CA MET A 1 4.96 -2.46 -17.29
C MET A 1 3.78 -2.07 -18.17
N GLU A 2 3.73 -2.48 -19.46
CA GLU A 2 2.63 -2.09 -20.36
C GLU A 2 1.23 -2.44 -19.81
N LYS A 3 1.05 -3.62 -19.21
CA LYS A 3 -0.24 -4.01 -18.61
C LYS A 3 -0.70 -3.06 -17.51
N LEU A 4 0.18 -2.63 -16.61
CA LEU A 4 -0.14 -1.66 -15.55
C LEU A 4 -0.51 -0.30 -16.15
N LYS A 5 0.25 0.15 -17.16
CA LYS A 5 -0.04 1.38 -17.90
C LYS A 5 -1.43 1.33 -18.55
N THR A 6 -1.77 0.22 -19.22
CA THR A 6 -3.09 0.00 -19.81
C THR A 6 -4.21 0.02 -18.77
N LEU A 7 -3.99 -0.63 -17.61
CA LEU A 7 -4.98 -0.65 -16.53
C LEU A 7 -5.25 0.76 -15.98
N PHE A 8 -4.20 1.56 -15.75
CA PHE A 8 -4.37 2.93 -15.27
C PHE A 8 -5.04 3.84 -16.31
N LEU A 9 -4.68 3.74 -17.58
CA LEU A 9 -5.32 4.52 -18.65
C LEU A 9 -6.79 4.14 -18.90
N ALA A 10 -7.21 2.96 -18.46
CA ALA A 10 -8.62 2.55 -18.53
C ALA A 10 -9.48 3.08 -17.36
N VAL A 11 -8.86 3.75 -16.37
CA VAL A 11 -9.58 4.27 -15.20
C VAL A 11 -10.39 5.50 -15.60
N GLN A 12 -11.70 5.38 -15.47
CA GLN A 12 -12.66 6.46 -15.61
C GLN A 12 -13.79 6.30 -14.58
N VAL A 13 -14.37 7.42 -14.16
CA VAL A 13 -15.53 7.49 -13.26
C VAL A 13 -16.55 8.44 -13.86
N GLN A 14 -17.82 8.05 -13.87
CA GLN A 14 -18.92 8.89 -14.33
C GLN A 14 -20.14 8.74 -13.41
N ASN A 15 -20.73 9.86 -13.01
CA ASN A 15 -21.96 9.92 -12.23
C ASN A 15 -22.76 11.20 -12.56
N GLU A 16 -23.79 11.52 -11.76
CA GLU A 16 -24.63 12.71 -11.92
C GLU A 16 -23.87 14.04 -11.74
N GLU A 17 -22.73 14.03 -11.04
CA GLU A 17 -21.92 15.23 -10.76
C GLU A 17 -20.90 15.53 -11.85
N GLY A 18 -20.56 14.56 -12.68
CA GLY A 18 -19.60 14.72 -13.77
C GLY A 18 -18.92 13.43 -14.19
N LYS A 19 -17.83 13.59 -14.95
CA LYS A 19 -16.94 12.50 -15.39
C LYS A 19 -15.48 12.86 -15.14
N CYS A 20 -14.65 11.86 -14.88
CA CYS A 20 -13.20 11.99 -14.72
C CYS A 20 -12.51 10.77 -15.30
N GLU A 21 -11.34 10.96 -15.92
CA GLU A 21 -10.54 9.88 -16.51
C GLU A 21 -9.05 10.16 -16.33
N VAL A 22 -8.26 9.08 -16.19
CA VAL A 22 -6.80 9.14 -16.25
C VAL A 22 -6.40 9.31 -17.71
N THR A 23 -5.61 10.33 -18.01
CA THR A 23 -5.19 10.67 -19.37
C THR A 23 -3.76 10.28 -19.67
N GLU A 24 -2.94 10.13 -18.62
CA GLU A 24 -1.53 9.81 -18.77
C GLU A 24 -0.99 9.09 -17.53
N VAL A 25 -0.09 8.13 -17.77
CA VAL A 25 0.80 7.57 -16.75
C VAL A 25 2.16 8.22 -16.97
N SER A 26 2.41 9.33 -16.27
CA SER A 26 3.62 10.15 -16.45
C SER A 26 4.83 9.64 -15.67
N LYS A 27 4.61 8.77 -14.68
CA LYS A 27 5.65 7.97 -14.01
C LYS A 27 5.10 6.59 -13.66
N LEU A 28 5.86 5.54 -13.94
CA LEU A 28 5.55 4.15 -13.55
C LEU A 28 6.88 3.43 -13.37
N ASP A 29 7.57 3.81 -12.30
CA ASP A 29 8.91 3.33 -12.02
C ASP A 29 8.83 2.33 -10.89
N GLY A 30 9.33 1.14 -11.12
CA GLY A 30 9.20 0.06 -10.15
C GLY A 30 9.35 -1.30 -10.79
N GLU A 31 9.19 -2.31 -9.98
CA GLU A 31 9.32 -3.68 -10.41
C GLU A 31 8.38 -4.61 -9.66
N ALA A 32 8.15 -5.76 -10.25
CA ALA A 32 7.49 -6.87 -9.61
C ALA A 32 8.28 -8.14 -9.89
N SER A 33 8.51 -8.95 -8.86
CA SER A 33 9.17 -10.25 -8.98
C SER A 33 8.41 -11.32 -8.20
N ILE A 34 8.55 -12.56 -8.65
CA ILE A 34 7.93 -13.74 -8.02
C ILE A 34 9.04 -14.74 -7.75
N ASN A 35 9.12 -15.19 -6.51
CA ASN A 35 10.13 -16.15 -6.06
C ASN A 35 9.44 -17.39 -5.48
N ASN A 36 9.94 -18.59 -5.78
CA ASN A 36 9.46 -19.82 -5.17
C ASN A 36 10.49 -20.34 -4.17
N ARG A 37 10.13 -20.38 -2.88
CA ARG A 37 10.99 -20.87 -1.81
C ARG A 37 10.27 -21.99 -1.06
N LYS A 38 10.79 -23.21 -1.16
CA LYS A 38 10.26 -24.41 -0.48
C LYS A 38 8.75 -24.64 -0.74
N GLY A 39 8.31 -24.41 -1.98
CA GLY A 39 6.92 -24.62 -2.39
C GLY A 39 5.97 -23.47 -2.03
N LYS A 40 6.46 -22.39 -1.43
CA LYS A 40 5.69 -21.16 -1.20
C LYS A 40 6.09 -20.10 -2.23
N LEU A 41 5.10 -19.49 -2.88
CA LEU A 41 5.30 -18.32 -3.75
C LEU A 41 5.42 -17.07 -2.87
N ILE A 42 6.45 -16.27 -3.13
CA ILE A 42 6.70 -15.00 -2.47
C ILE A 42 6.69 -13.92 -3.56
N PHE A 43 5.79 -12.95 -3.39
CA PHE A 43 5.65 -11.82 -4.28
C PHE A 43 6.42 -10.63 -3.70
N PHE A 44 7.03 -9.86 -4.60
CA PHE A 44 7.59 -8.56 -4.28
C PHE A 44 7.12 -7.61 -5.35
N TYR A 45 6.55 -6.48 -4.96
CA TYR A 45 6.38 -5.36 -5.85
C TYR A 45 6.58 -4.05 -5.12
N GLU A 46 7.15 -3.10 -5.85
CA GLU A 46 7.32 -1.74 -5.40
C GLU A 46 7.16 -0.82 -6.60
N TRP A 47 6.26 0.15 -6.51
CA TRP A 47 6.00 1.10 -7.60
C TRP A 47 5.91 2.54 -7.09
N SER A 48 6.59 3.43 -7.79
CA SER A 48 6.37 4.87 -7.77
C SER A 48 5.58 5.29 -8.99
N ILE A 49 4.36 5.76 -8.79
CA ILE A 49 3.40 6.02 -9.86
C ILE A 49 2.99 7.49 -9.87
N LYS A 50 2.96 8.11 -11.06
CA LYS A 50 2.34 9.41 -11.28
C LYS A 50 1.36 9.33 -12.42
N LEU A 51 0.12 9.75 -12.15
CA LEU A 51 -0.99 9.74 -13.09
C LEU A 51 -1.47 11.17 -13.31
N ASN A 52 -1.72 11.56 -14.56
CA ASN A 52 -2.45 12.79 -14.86
C ASN A 52 -3.90 12.44 -15.19
N TRP A 53 -4.83 13.31 -14.79
CA TRP A 53 -6.26 13.10 -15.01
C TRP A 53 -6.96 14.36 -15.46
N THR A 54 -8.09 14.19 -16.14
CA THR A 54 -9.00 15.29 -16.50
C THR A 54 -10.42 14.95 -16.11
N GLY A 55 -11.18 15.96 -15.71
CA GLY A 55 -12.58 15.81 -15.37
C GLY A 55 -13.46 16.92 -15.93
N THR A 56 -14.75 16.64 -16.07
CA THR A 56 -15.77 17.59 -16.48
C THR A 56 -16.95 17.47 -15.53
N SER A 57 -17.32 18.57 -14.87
CA SER A 57 -18.51 18.60 -14.01
C SER A 57 -19.80 18.55 -14.83
N LYS A 58 -20.93 18.30 -14.18
CA LYS A 58 -22.27 18.38 -14.78
C LYS A 58 -22.59 19.75 -15.39
N SER A 59 -21.94 20.82 -14.91
CA SER A 59 -22.06 22.18 -15.45
C SER A 59 -21.14 22.45 -16.65
N GLY A 60 -20.34 21.47 -17.08
CA GLY A 60 -19.42 21.59 -18.21
C GLY A 60 -18.05 22.19 -17.86
N VAL A 61 -17.78 22.47 -16.59
CA VAL A 61 -16.47 23.01 -16.15
C VAL A 61 -15.42 21.89 -16.22
N GLN A 62 -14.28 22.19 -16.83
CA GLN A 62 -13.17 21.25 -16.98
C GLN A 62 -12.12 21.42 -15.87
N TYR A 63 -11.63 20.30 -15.36
CA TYR A 63 -10.58 20.22 -14.36
C TYR A 63 -9.44 19.34 -14.86
N LYS A 64 -8.22 19.65 -14.44
CA LYS A 64 -7.03 18.82 -14.68
C LYS A 64 -6.24 18.71 -13.39
N GLY A 65 -5.63 17.56 -13.16
CA GLY A 65 -4.81 17.32 -11.98
C GLY A 65 -3.88 16.15 -12.16
N HIS A 66 -3.16 15.82 -11.10
CA HIS A 66 -2.32 14.63 -11.04
C HIS A 66 -2.47 13.93 -9.69
N VAL A 67 -2.12 12.65 -9.67
CA VAL A 67 -2.03 11.80 -8.48
C VAL A 67 -0.62 11.22 -8.44
N GLU A 68 0.04 11.32 -7.30
CA GLU A 68 1.34 10.70 -7.03
C GLU A 68 1.15 9.63 -5.95
N ILE A 69 1.59 8.42 -6.24
CA ILE A 69 1.60 7.29 -5.31
C ILE A 69 3.06 6.90 -5.12
N PRO A 70 3.73 7.43 -4.09
CA PRO A 70 5.10 7.05 -3.77
C PRO A 70 5.10 5.69 -3.05
N ASN A 71 6.04 4.83 -3.41
CA ASN A 71 6.36 3.57 -2.72
C ASN A 71 5.15 2.67 -2.43
N LEU A 72 4.38 2.35 -3.47
CA LEU A 72 3.32 1.35 -3.37
C LEU A 72 3.94 -0.04 -3.14
N SER A 73 3.73 -0.63 -1.96
CA SER A 73 4.44 -1.83 -1.55
C SER A 73 3.66 -2.79 -0.63
N ASP A 74 4.13 -4.04 -0.57
CA ASP A 74 3.54 -5.16 0.17
C ASP A 74 3.80 -5.11 1.69
N ILE A 75 2.73 -5.24 2.49
CA ILE A 75 2.82 -5.54 3.94
C ILE A 75 2.27 -6.95 4.19
N THR A 76 3.06 -7.78 4.88
CA THR A 76 2.72 -9.19 5.20
C THR A 76 2.75 -9.42 6.71
N PHE A 77 1.70 -10.05 7.25
CA PHE A 77 1.65 -10.51 8.64
C PHE A 77 1.75 -12.03 8.73
N THR A 78 2.54 -12.53 9.68
CA THR A 78 2.71 -13.96 9.97
C THR A 78 2.47 -14.20 11.45
N PHE A 79 1.60 -15.17 11.76
CA PHE A 79 1.36 -15.63 13.13
C PHE A 79 2.01 -17.00 13.30
N ILE A 80 2.84 -17.15 14.33
CA ILE A 80 3.60 -18.37 14.61
C ILE A 80 3.19 -18.86 15.99
N ASP A 81 2.61 -20.07 16.04
CA ASP A 81 2.33 -20.75 17.31
C ASP A 81 3.64 -21.26 17.94
N LYS A 82 3.82 -20.94 19.22
CA LYS A 82 4.98 -21.28 20.04
C LYS A 82 4.49 -21.88 21.35
N ASN A 83 3.93 -23.10 21.29
CA ASN A 83 3.57 -23.95 22.45
C ASN A 83 3.05 -23.17 23.67
N GLY A 84 1.96 -22.42 23.50
CA GLY A 84 1.32 -21.63 24.56
C GLY A 84 1.43 -20.11 24.38
N GLU A 85 2.28 -19.66 23.45
CA GLU A 85 2.41 -18.26 23.03
C GLU A 85 2.21 -18.14 21.51
N THR A 86 1.78 -16.98 21.02
CA THR A 86 1.68 -16.68 19.58
C THR A 86 2.58 -15.51 19.25
N GLU A 87 3.55 -15.74 18.39
CA GLU A 87 4.47 -14.73 17.88
C GLU A 87 3.87 -14.09 16.62
N LEU A 88 3.68 -12.77 16.64
CA LEU A 88 3.23 -12.00 15.47
C LEU A 88 4.44 -11.33 14.82
N CYS A 89 4.75 -11.73 13.59
CA CYS A 89 5.77 -11.12 12.76
C CYS A 89 5.12 -10.28 11.66
N MET A 90 5.47 -8.99 11.59
CA MET A 90 5.09 -8.10 10.49
C MET A 90 6.30 -7.82 9.60
N GLU A 91 6.12 -7.93 8.28
CA GLU A 91 7.08 -7.52 7.27
C GLU A 91 6.43 -6.47 6.36
N GLY A 92 6.78 -5.20 6.53
CA GLY A 92 6.49 -4.15 5.55
C GLY A 92 7.63 -4.06 4.53
N ARG A 93 7.32 -3.98 3.25
CA ARG A 93 8.30 -3.72 2.19
C ARG A 93 8.01 -2.35 1.57
N GLY A 94 8.98 -1.75 0.87
CA GLY A 94 8.84 -0.48 0.13
C GLY A 94 8.43 0.74 0.96
N ILE A 95 8.91 0.85 2.20
CA ILE A 95 8.79 2.09 2.98
C ILE A 95 10.09 2.90 2.75
N PRO A 96 10.03 4.20 2.43
CA PRO A 96 11.23 5.04 2.31
C PRO A 96 12.06 5.07 3.58
N ALA A 97 13.38 4.95 3.49
CA ALA A 97 14.28 5.02 4.64
C ALA A 97 14.10 6.26 5.55
N PRO A 98 13.84 7.49 5.03
CA PRO A 98 13.54 8.64 5.88
C PRO A 98 12.25 8.47 6.71
N GLU A 99 11.32 7.64 6.24
CA GLU A 99 10.01 7.39 6.82
C GLU A 99 9.94 6.03 7.54
N GLU A 100 10.99 5.20 7.45
CA GLU A 100 11.05 3.83 7.96
C GLU A 100 10.87 3.80 9.48
N GLU A 101 11.67 4.58 10.20
CA GLU A 101 11.62 4.67 11.65
C GLU A 101 10.26 5.22 12.13
N GLN A 102 9.74 6.25 11.46
CA GLN A 102 8.43 6.82 11.79
C GLN A 102 7.28 5.84 11.51
N THR A 103 7.38 5.09 10.40
CA THR A 103 6.41 4.07 10.03
C THR A 103 6.43 2.96 11.05
N TRP A 104 7.61 2.45 11.42
CA TRP A 104 7.80 1.42 12.45
C TRP A 104 7.24 1.85 13.81
N GLN A 105 7.57 3.06 14.27
CA GLN A 105 7.05 3.62 15.52
C GLN A 105 5.52 3.75 15.51
N GLY A 106 4.92 4.09 14.36
CA GLY A 106 3.46 4.08 14.19
C GLY A 106 2.88 2.67 14.33
N TRP A 107 3.49 1.68 13.68
CA TRP A 107 3.05 0.29 13.77
C TRP A 107 3.12 -0.26 15.20
N GLU A 108 4.22 -0.03 15.89
CA GLU A 108 4.43 -0.48 17.27
C GLU A 108 3.39 0.16 18.21
N ARG A 109 3.24 1.48 18.16
CA ARG A 109 2.38 2.23 19.07
C ARG A 109 0.88 1.96 18.87
N TYR A 110 0.42 1.86 17.62
CA TYR A 110 -1.02 1.79 17.34
C TYR A 110 -1.55 0.38 17.17
N TYR A 111 -0.71 -0.59 16.77
CA TYR A 111 -1.13 -1.96 16.54
C TYR A 111 -0.58 -2.91 17.59
N PHE A 112 0.73 -2.95 17.83
CA PHE A 112 1.30 -3.93 18.78
C PHE A 112 0.99 -3.63 20.24
N GLU A 113 1.12 -2.37 20.69
CA GLU A 113 0.75 -2.00 22.06
C GLU A 113 -0.76 -2.16 22.33
N GLY A 114 -1.61 -1.84 21.36
CA GLY A 114 -3.05 -2.07 21.44
C GLY A 114 -3.42 -3.56 21.57
N ILE A 115 -2.73 -4.43 20.85
CA ILE A 115 -2.90 -5.89 20.94
C ILE A 115 -2.40 -6.40 22.30
N LYS A 116 -1.20 -6.00 22.75
CA LYS A 116 -0.65 -6.41 24.06
C LYS A 116 -1.55 -6.01 25.23
N GLN A 117 -2.11 -4.80 25.20
CA GLN A 117 -3.02 -4.32 26.24
C GLN A 117 -4.35 -5.08 26.26
N THR A 118 -4.92 -5.34 25.08
CA THR A 118 -6.22 -6.03 24.94
C THR A 118 -6.16 -7.48 25.42
N PHE A 119 -5.03 -8.17 25.20
CA PHE A 119 -4.85 -9.57 25.57
C PHE A 119 -4.02 -9.78 26.85
N GLY A 120 -3.66 -8.71 27.57
CA GLY A 120 -2.98 -8.80 28.87
C GLY A 120 -1.49 -9.15 28.84
N TYR A 121 -0.86 -9.23 27.66
CA TYR A 121 0.56 -9.56 27.48
C TYR A 121 1.54 -8.45 27.91
N GLY A 122 1.03 -7.28 28.32
CA GLY A 122 1.81 -6.13 28.81
C GLY A 122 1.86 -5.95 30.34
N ALA A 123 1.34 -6.90 31.12
CA ALA A 123 1.40 -6.85 32.58
C ALA A 123 2.30 -7.95 33.16
N CYS A 124 3.61 -7.71 33.15
CA CYS A 124 4.46 -8.13 34.26
C CYS A 124 4.85 -6.87 35.03
N LEU A 125 4.05 -6.54 36.05
CA LEU A 125 4.50 -5.72 37.16
C LEU A 125 4.99 -6.68 38.25
N PHE A 126 6.30 -6.53 38.55
CA PHE A 126 7.14 -7.16 39.59
C PHE A 126 7.68 -8.56 39.31
#